data_AF-A0AAP0HS36-F1
#
_entry.id   AF-A0AAP0HS36-F1
#
_cell.length_a   1.000
_cell.length_b   1.000
_cell.length_c   1.000
_cell.angle_alpha   90.00
_cell.angle_beta   90.00
_cell.angle_gamma   90.00
#
_symmetry.space_group_name_H-M   'P 1'
#
loop_
_entity.id
_entity.type
_entity.pdbx_description
1 polymer ?
#
loop_
_entity_poly.entity_id
_entity_poly.type
_entity_poly.pdbx_seq_one_letter_code
_entity_poly.pdbx_strand_id
1 'polypeptide(L)' 'MEKNGSTPNEITLSVMIQGFLHKNDVHNPLRLFNLMIERNFSPNAMTISKMMCLLAASASDSQEAAS' A
#
# COMPACT_ATOMS: atom_id res chain seq x y z
N MET A 1 0.24 7.65 13.00
CA MET A 1 -0.21 8.99 13.42
C MET A 1 -1.72 9.01 13.36
N GLU A 2 -2.38 9.15 14.51
CA GLU A 2 -3.69 9.81 14.63
C GLU A 2 -3.64 10.62 15.91
N LYS A 3 -3.31 11.91 15.78
CA LYS A 3 -3.42 12.94 16.81
C LYS A 3 -3.78 14.21 16.06
N ASN A 4 -5.05 14.62 16.18
CA ASN A 4 -5.68 15.82 15.61
C ASN A 4 -6.08 15.78 14.11
N GLY A 5 -7.33 15.35 13.85
CA GLY A 5 -8.32 16.26 13.25
C GLY A 5 -8.38 16.43 11.74
N SER A 6 -7.70 15.61 10.92
CA SER A 6 -7.94 15.62 9.47
C SER A 6 -7.88 14.22 8.90
N THR A 7 -9.01 13.76 8.36
CA THR A 7 -9.13 12.50 7.65
C THR A 7 -8.23 12.56 6.40
N PRO A 8 -7.25 11.64 6.24
CA PRO A 8 -6.39 11.62 5.06
C PRO A 8 -7.22 11.53 3.78
N ASN A 9 -6.96 12.44 2.84
CA ASN A 9 -7.57 12.43 1.50
C ASN A 9 -6.78 11.52 0.54
N GLU A 10 -7.30 11.34 -0.67
CA GLU A 10 -6.70 10.51 -1.74
C GLU A 10 -5.20 10.82 -1.96
N ILE A 11 -4.85 12.11 -2.00
CA ILE A 11 -3.46 12.56 -2.22
C ILE A 11 -2.58 12.13 -1.04
N THR A 12 -3.05 12.36 0.18
CA THR A 12 -2.30 12.01 1.40
C THR A 12 -2.02 10.50 1.46
N LEU A 13 -3.03 9.68 1.19
CA LEU A 13 -2.89 8.22 1.17
C LEU A 13 -1.95 7.77 0.05
N SER A 14 -2.05 8.36 -1.14
CA SER A 14 -1.17 8.06 -2.27
C SER A 14 0.31 8.36 -1.97
N VAL A 15 0.58 9.48 -1.29
CA VAL A 15 1.96 9.84 -0.87
C VAL A 15 2.47 8.88 0.20
N MET A 16 1.64 8.52 1.18
CA MET A 16 2.01 7.55 2.21
C MET A 16 2.33 6.18 1.61
N ILE A 17 1.49 5.68 0.69
CA ILE A 17 1.73 4.41 -0.02
C ILE A 17 3.07 4.43 -0.73
N GLN A 18 3.36 5.49 -1.50
CA GLN A 18 4.65 5.63 -2.16
C GLN A 18 5.82 5.66 -1.18
N GLY A 19 5.67 6.34 -0.03
CA GLY A 19 6.68 6.36 1.02
C GLY A 19 6.99 4.99 1.60
N PHE A 20 5.97 4.15 1.81
CA PHE A 20 6.15 2.78 2.28
C PHE A 20 6.75 1.85 1.21
N LEU A 21 6.31 2.00 -0.05
CA LEU A 21 6.88 1.25 -1.18
C LEU A 21 8.38 1.50 -1.34
N HIS A 22 8.85 2.75 -1.16
CA HIS A 22 10.29 3.06 -1.18
C HIS A 22 11.07 2.42 -0.01
N LYS A 23 10.39 2.04 1.07
CA LYS A 23 10.99 1.34 2.22
C LYS A 23 10.90 -0.18 2.09
N ASN A 24 10.44 -0.70 0.95
CA ASN A 24 10.21 -2.13 0.72
C ASN A 24 9.25 -2.76 1.75
N ASP A 25 8.35 -1.94 2.31
CA ASP A 25 7.31 -2.39 3.23
C ASP A 25 6.11 -2.87 2.42
N VAL A 26 5.69 -4.12 2.64
CA VAL A 26 4.56 -4.72 1.92
C VAL A 26 3.23 -4.49 2.64
N HIS A 27 3.23 -4.49 3.97
CA HIS A 27 2.01 -4.53 4.77
C HIS A 27 1.34 -3.16 4.91
N ASN A 28 2.12 -2.11 5.18
CA ASN A 28 1.57 -0.77 5.35
C ASN A 28 0.93 -0.19 4.07
N PRO A 29 1.56 -0.29 2.87
CA PRO A 29 0.93 0.21 1.65
C PRO A 29 -0.31 -0.61 1.25
N LEU A 30 -0.37 -1.92 1.53
CA LEU A 30 -1.59 -2.72 1.32
C LEU A 30 -2.77 -2.22 2.15
N ARG A 31 -2.53 -1.95 3.43
CA ARG A 31 -3.55 -1.45 4.34
C ARG A 31 -4.07 -0.08 3.91
N LEU A 32 -3.19 0.81 3.46
CA LEU A 32 -3.58 2.12 2.95
C LEU A 32 -4.29 2.04 1.60
N PHE A 33 -3.89 1.11 0.74
CA PHE A 33 -4.56 0.87 -0.53
C PHE A 33 -6.01 0.40 -0.31
N ASN A 34 -6.23 -0.55 0.60
CA ASN A 34 -7.58 -0.99 0.97
C ASN A 34 -8.42 0.17 1.54
N LEU A 35 -7.83 1.02 2.38
CA LEU A 35 -8.50 2.21 2.90
C LEU A 35 -8.91 3.20 1.79
N MET A 36 -8.13 3.32 0.71
CA MET A 36 -8.54 4.13 -0.46
C MET A 36 -9.79 3.55 -1.13
N ILE A 37 -9.83 2.22 -1.32
CA ILE A 37 -11.00 1.54 -1.91
C ILE A 37 -12.24 1.70 -1.03
N GLU A 38 -12.12 1.48 0.29
CA GLU A 38 -13.20 1.65 1.26
C GLU A 38 -13.77 3.08 1.27
N ARG A 39 -12.93 4.07 0.96
CA ARG A 39 -13.33 5.49 0.87
C ARG A 39 -13.73 5.95 -0.53
N ASN A 40 -13.84 5.05 -1.50
CA ASN A 40 -14.10 5.36 -2.91
C ASN A 40 -13.08 6.34 -3.53
N PHE A 41 -11.85 6.34 -3.03
CA PHE A 41 -10.75 7.06 -3.66
C PHE A 41 -10.15 6.21 -4.77
N SER A 42 -9.76 6.85 -5.87
CA SER A 42 -9.12 6.18 -6.99
C SER A 42 -7.61 6.19 -6.80
N PRO A 43 -6.95 5.04 -6.56
CA PRO A 43 -5.50 5.01 -6.56
C PRO A 43 -5.00 5.29 -7.97
N ASN A 44 -4.00 6.16 -8.10
CA ASN A 44 -3.43 6.45 -9.42
C ASN A 44 -2.74 5.20 -10.03
N ALA A 45 -2.60 5.19 -11.35
CA ALA A 45 -2.04 4.05 -12.09
C ALA A 45 -0.64 3.65 -11.60
N MET A 46 0.21 4.62 -11.22
CA MET A 46 1.55 4.34 -10.70
C MET A 46 1.49 3.60 -9.36
N THR A 47 0.60 4.00 -8.46
CA THR A 47 0.37 3.34 -7.18
C THR A 47 -0.06 1.90 -7.40
N ILE A 48 -1.02 1.66 -8.31
CA ILE A 48 -1.51 0.31 -8.64
C ILE A 48 -0.39 -0.57 -9.21
N SER A 49 0.37 -0.08 -10.19
CA SER A 49 1.47 -0.83 -10.80
C SER A 49 2.53 -1.24 -9.78
N LYS A 50 2.96 -0.29 -8.92
CA LYS A 50 3.95 -0.60 -7.86
C LYS A 50 3.40 -1.59 -6.84
N MET A 51 2.11 -1.49 -6.52
CA MET A 51 1.45 -2.42 -5.60
C MET A 51 1.42 -3.86 -6.15
N MET A 52 1.11 -4.02 -7.43
CA MET A 52 1.13 -5.32 -8.08
C MET A 52 2.54 -5.92 -8.14
N CYS A 53 3.56 -5.12 -8.45
CA CYS A 53 4.96 -5.58 -8.42
C CYS A 53 5.38 -6.04 -7.02
N LEU A 54 5.03 -5.27 -5.99
CA LEU A 54 5.33 -5.60 -4.60
C LEU A 54 4.68 -6.93 -4.17
N LEU A 55 3.40 -7.11 -4.53
CA LEU A 55 2.66 -8.35 -4.25
C LEU A 55 3.26 -9.56 -4.97
N ALA A 56 3.61 -9.40 -6.25
CA ALA A 56 4.24 -10.46 -7.03
C ALA A 56 5.62 -10.87 -6.46
N ALA A 57 6.40 -9.91 -5.97
CA ALA A 57 7.65 -10.19 -5.28
C ALA A 57 7.40 -10.97 -3.98
N SER A 58 6.43 -10.53 -3.15
CA SER A 58 6.12 -11.18 -1.87
C SER A 58 5.50 -12.58 -2.00
N ALA A 59 4.83 -12.88 -3.13
CA ALA A 59 4.29 -14.21 -3.40
C ALA A 59 5.38 -15.25 -3.73
N SER A 60 6.57 -14.78 -4.10
CA SER A 60 7.71 -15.65 -4.43
C SER A 60 8.43 -16.19 -3.18
N ASP A 61 8.18 -15.61 -2.01
CA ASP A 61 8.83 -15.98 -0.74
C ASP A 61 8.06 -17.07 0.05
N SER A 62 6.89 -17.50 -0.43
CA SER A 62 6.01 -18.46 0.27
C SER A 62 6.23 -19.95 -0.07
N GLN A 63 7.34 -20.32 -0.72
CA GLN A 63 7.71 -21.73 -0.94
C GLN A 63 9.07 -22.10 -0.34
N GLU A 64 9.31 -21.82 0.94
CA GLU A 64 10.39 -22.50 1.69
C GLU A 64 10.04 -22.65 3.18
N ALA A 65 8.95 -23.35 3.49
CA ALA A 65 8.65 -23.77 4.86
C ALA A 65 7.73 -25.01 4.89
N ALA A 66 8.17 -26.10 4.25
CA ALA A 66 7.72 -27.46 4.56
C ALA A 66 8.73 -28.46 3.97
N SER A 67 9.84 -28.65 4.68
CA SER A 67 10.64 -29.88 4.61
C SER A 67 10.09 -30.90 5.60
#